data_AF-A0A9N9NA68-F1
#
_entry.id   AF-A0A9N9NA68-F1
#
_cell.length_a   1.000
_cell.length_b   1.000
_cell.length_c   1.000
_cell.angle_alpha   90.00
_cell.angle_beta   90.00
_cell.angle_gamma   90.00
#
_symmetry.space_group_name_H-M   'P 1'
#
loop_
_entity.id
_entity.type
_entity.pdbx_description
1 polymer ?
#
loop_
_entity_poly.entity_id
_entity_poly.type
_entity_poly.pdbx_seq_one_letter_code
_entity_poly.pdbx_strand_id
1 'polypeptide(L)'
;PYHNGGHKVISTYLKSLDVEERRDLKLKGIKLPPVSQAPLFNYSSLIRHLDYGEMLYAVEVWCSNLPKKRPDSVVSIMRVLLRLFLNNAGPLSSLKLATLGEDYNDEKCMILTEPEIKNLITSVRTLSLDGFDYNQQGLLTRLPDLCQNVDCGPWEGLASCMKLKNLEFWFCKGITHKMIKPLLGKIFSELEEVKLLQYGIGCEEFNYWANKINGISSTSNSNICTVVDEFEFENNYLLI
;
A
#
# COMPACT_ATOMS: atom_id res chain seq x y z
N PRO A 1 1.05 2.71 12.81
CA PRO A 1 1.72 2.15 14.02
C PRO A 1 3.25 2.32 14.07
N TYR A 2 3.89 3.00 13.11
CA TYR A 2 5.35 2.88 12.93
C TYR A 2 6.13 4.17 13.20
N HIS A 3 5.47 5.31 13.46
CA HIS A 3 6.14 6.60 13.65
C HIS A 3 7.05 6.74 14.89
N ASN A 4 6.95 5.86 15.89
CA ASN A 4 7.92 5.81 17.00
C ASN A 4 7.95 4.41 17.65
N GLY A 5 8.79 3.53 17.12
CA GLY A 5 8.93 2.14 17.59
C GLY A 5 8.81 1.08 16.50
N GLY A 6 8.58 1.47 15.24
CA GLY A 6 8.46 0.54 14.12
C GLY A 6 9.63 -0.45 14.01
N HIS A 7 10.87 0.00 14.24
CA HIS A 7 12.05 -0.88 14.25
C HIS A 7 12.00 -1.97 15.33
N LYS A 8 11.34 -1.74 16.48
CA LYS A 8 11.13 -2.77 17.51
C LYS A 8 10.11 -3.81 17.04
N VAL A 9 9.09 -3.38 16.31
CA VAL A 9 8.10 -4.26 15.68
C VAL A 9 8.79 -5.13 14.60
N ILE A 10 9.60 -4.54 13.73
CA ILE A 10 10.41 -5.29 12.75
C ILE A 10 11.29 -6.33 13.46
N SER A 11 11.99 -5.93 14.52
CA SER A 11 12.82 -6.87 15.30
C SER A 11 12.02 -8.02 15.90
N THR A 12 10.76 -7.79 16.29
CA THR A 12 9.85 -8.80 16.83
C THR A 12 9.43 -9.80 15.75
N TYR A 13 9.08 -9.33 14.55
CA TYR A 13 8.80 -10.22 13.43
C TYR A 13 10.04 -11.01 12.99
N LEU A 14 11.20 -10.36 12.92
CA LEU A 14 12.46 -11.02 12.56
C LEU A 14 12.89 -12.08 13.58
N LYS A 15 12.46 -11.99 14.84
CA LYS A 15 12.63 -13.06 15.84
C LYS A 15 11.73 -14.27 15.60
N SER A 16 10.60 -14.07 14.93
CA SER A 16 9.57 -15.08 14.68
C SER A 16 9.80 -15.88 13.39
N LEU A 17 10.79 -15.48 12.58
CA LEU A 17 11.16 -16.19 11.36
C LEU A 17 11.62 -17.61 11.62
N ASP A 18 11.30 -18.50 10.69
CA ASP A 18 11.76 -19.88 10.73
C ASP A 18 13.27 -20.01 10.44
N VAL A 19 13.80 -21.23 10.58
CA VAL A 19 15.23 -21.49 10.42
C VAL A 19 15.71 -21.19 8.99
N GLU A 20 14.89 -21.44 7.98
CA GLU A 20 15.25 -21.30 6.56
C GLU A 20 15.26 -19.83 6.15
N GLU A 21 14.24 -19.06 6.50
CA GLU A 21 14.18 -17.61 6.25
C GLU A 21 15.33 -16.88 6.95
N ARG A 22 15.65 -17.28 8.19
CA ARG A 22 16.81 -16.73 8.91
C ARG A 22 18.12 -17.11 8.24
N ARG A 23 18.23 -18.31 7.68
CA ARG A 23 19.43 -18.75 6.94
C ARG A 23 19.61 -17.93 5.67
N ASP A 24 18.53 -17.73 4.90
CA ASP A 24 18.56 -16.92 3.66
C ASP A 24 19.05 -15.49 3.93
N LEU A 25 18.49 -14.81 4.94
CA LEU A 25 18.92 -13.44 5.29
C LEU A 25 20.38 -13.40 5.77
N LYS A 26 20.85 -14.41 6.50
CA LYS A 26 22.25 -14.52 6.92
C LYS A 26 23.20 -14.75 5.75
N LEU A 27 22.83 -15.57 4.76
CA LEU A 27 23.62 -15.77 3.53
C LEU A 27 23.75 -14.46 2.73
N LYS A 28 22.70 -13.65 2.76
CA LYS A 28 22.70 -12.27 2.23
C LYS A 28 23.49 -11.28 3.10
N GLY A 29 24.10 -11.73 4.19
CA GLY A 29 24.95 -10.95 5.08
C GLY A 29 24.19 -10.01 6.03
N ILE A 30 22.90 -10.25 6.25
CA ILE A 30 22.06 -9.45 7.15
C ILE A 30 22.20 -10.01 8.57
N LYS A 31 22.64 -9.16 9.50
CA LYS A 31 22.79 -9.53 10.92
C LYS A 31 21.43 -9.46 11.63
N LEU A 32 20.86 -10.62 11.95
CA LEU A 32 19.55 -10.74 12.60
C LEU A 32 19.63 -10.61 14.13
N PRO A 33 18.54 -10.16 14.80
CA PRO A 33 18.46 -10.16 16.24
C PRO A 33 18.51 -11.59 16.79
N PRO A 34 19.10 -11.83 17.97
CA PRO A 34 19.12 -13.15 18.57
C PRO A 34 17.68 -13.63 18.86
N VAL A 35 17.47 -14.95 18.76
CA VAL A 35 16.21 -15.62 19.13
C VAL A 35 16.15 -15.72 20.67
N SER A 36 16.25 -14.59 21.37
CA SER A 36 16.05 -14.58 22.82
C SER A 36 14.56 -14.47 23.09
N GLN A 37 13.97 -15.64 23.38
CA GLN A 37 12.57 -15.93 23.67
C GLN A 37 11.60 -15.66 22.51
N ALA A 38 10.79 -16.68 22.20
CA ALA A 38 9.68 -16.54 21.26
C ALA A 38 8.71 -15.46 21.79
N PRO A 39 8.14 -14.61 20.93
CA PRO A 39 7.16 -13.64 21.38
C PRO A 39 5.97 -14.36 22.01
N LEU A 40 5.45 -13.80 23.10
CA LEU A 40 4.29 -14.32 23.84
C LEU A 40 3.05 -14.52 22.96
N PHE A 41 2.94 -13.73 21.90
CA PHE A 41 1.84 -13.76 20.94
C PHE A 41 2.38 -13.85 19.52
N ASN A 42 1.67 -14.59 18.66
CA ASN A 42 1.92 -14.60 17.22
C ASN A 42 1.38 -13.30 16.59
N TYR A 43 2.10 -12.19 16.77
CA TYR A 43 1.66 -10.89 16.23
C TYR A 43 1.47 -10.93 14.71
N SER A 44 2.24 -11.75 14.00
CA SER A 44 2.12 -11.89 12.54
C SER A 44 0.79 -12.50 12.09
N SER A 45 0.11 -13.34 12.91
CA SER A 45 -1.21 -13.89 12.55
C SER A 45 -2.34 -12.87 12.67
N LEU A 46 -2.10 -11.71 13.30
CA LEU A 46 -3.10 -10.67 13.50
C LEU A 46 -3.12 -9.62 12.37
N ILE A 47 -2.18 -9.70 11.42
CA ILE A 47 -2.06 -8.73 10.34
C ILE A 47 -3.15 -8.97 9.30
N ARG A 48 -4.19 -8.12 9.33
CA ARG A 48 -5.27 -8.05 8.33
C ARG A 48 -5.28 -6.76 7.53
N HIS A 49 -4.66 -5.72 8.08
CA HIS A 49 -4.55 -4.39 7.51
C HIS A 49 -3.07 -4.06 7.40
N LEU A 50 -2.59 -3.81 6.19
CA LEU A 50 -1.20 -3.46 5.95
C LEU A 50 -1.12 -2.05 5.39
N ASP A 51 -0.47 -1.16 6.13
CA ASP A 51 0.10 0.05 5.57
C ASP A 51 1.50 -0.28 5.05
N TYR A 52 1.61 -0.40 3.73
CA TYR A 52 2.83 -0.84 3.08
C TYR A 52 3.94 0.20 3.18
N GLY A 53 3.59 1.49 3.06
CA GLY A 53 4.55 2.60 3.15
C GLY A 53 5.16 2.66 4.55
N GLU A 54 4.33 2.62 5.58
CA GLU A 54 4.79 2.62 6.97
C GLU A 54 5.67 1.42 7.30
N MET A 55 5.31 0.22 6.81
CA MET A 55 6.12 -0.98 6.99
C MET A 55 7.48 -0.83 6.30
N LEU A 56 7.48 -0.34 5.05
CA LEU A 56 8.69 -0.14 4.27
C LEU A 56 9.63 0.85 4.97
N TYR A 57 9.10 2.00 5.42
CA TYR A 57 9.84 2.98 6.21
C TYR A 57 10.42 2.37 7.48
N ALA A 58 9.62 1.58 8.23
CA ALA A 58 10.10 0.90 9.43
C ALA A 58 11.25 -0.08 9.14
N VAL A 59 11.20 -0.79 8.00
CA VAL A 59 12.29 -1.68 7.56
C VAL A 59 13.52 -0.88 7.15
N GLU A 60 13.36 0.27 6.49
CA GLU A 60 14.46 1.15 6.13
C GLU A 60 15.19 1.69 7.36
N VAL A 61 14.44 2.18 8.34
CA VAL A 61 14.97 2.62 9.65
C VAL A 61 15.61 1.45 10.39
N TRP A 62 15.07 0.24 10.29
CA TRP A 62 15.71 -0.94 10.88
C TRP A 62 17.05 -1.26 10.17
N CYS A 63 17.07 -1.21 8.84
CA CYS A 63 18.26 -1.47 8.03
C CYS A 63 19.36 -0.43 8.20
N SER A 64 19.02 0.84 8.46
CA SER A 64 20.00 1.90 8.71
C SER A 64 20.81 1.67 10.00
N ASN A 65 20.25 0.91 10.94
CA ASN A 65 20.93 0.50 12.18
C ASN A 65 21.84 -0.74 12.00
N LEU A 66 21.89 -1.33 10.81
CA LEU A 66 22.80 -2.44 10.55
C LEU A 66 24.26 -1.95 10.48
N PRO A 67 25.22 -2.69 11.07
CA PRO A 67 26.64 -2.32 11.00
C PRO A 67 27.19 -2.16 9.57
N LYS A 68 26.59 -2.88 8.62
CA LYS A 68 26.90 -2.78 7.18
C LYS A 68 25.61 -2.93 6.38
N LYS A 69 25.00 -1.81 6.00
CA LYS A 69 23.82 -1.78 5.14
C LYS A 69 24.20 -2.25 3.73
N ARG A 70 23.56 -3.31 3.24
CA ARG A 70 23.66 -3.73 1.84
C ARG A 70 22.51 -3.14 1.02
N PRO A 71 22.69 -2.87 -0.29
CA PRO A 71 21.65 -2.30 -1.15
C PRO A 71 20.31 -3.03 -1.03
N ASP A 72 20.32 -4.36 -1.07
CA ASP A 72 19.11 -5.19 -1.13
C ASP A 72 18.55 -5.58 0.25
N SER A 73 19.07 -5.01 1.34
CA SER A 73 18.68 -5.41 2.70
C SER A 73 17.19 -5.17 2.94
N VAL A 74 16.70 -4.01 2.49
CA VAL A 74 15.30 -3.59 2.66
C VAL A 74 14.37 -4.54 1.91
N VAL A 75 14.65 -4.77 0.63
CA VAL A 75 13.86 -5.67 -0.22
C VAL A 75 13.86 -7.10 0.33
N SER A 76 15.02 -7.60 0.77
CA SER A 76 15.15 -8.94 1.34
C SER A 76 14.33 -9.12 2.61
N ILE A 77 14.34 -8.12 3.50
CA ILE A 77 13.55 -8.16 4.73
C ILE A 77 12.06 -8.03 4.41
N MET A 78 11.67 -7.10 3.53
CA MET A 78 10.28 -6.95 3.11
C MET A 78 9.71 -8.27 2.57
N ARG A 79 10.42 -8.96 1.66
CA ARG A 79 10.00 -10.27 1.13
C ARG A 79 9.70 -11.29 2.22
N VAL A 80 10.62 -11.43 3.17
CA VAL A 80 10.49 -12.39 4.27
C VAL A 80 9.32 -12.01 5.19
N LEU A 81 9.14 -10.73 5.51
CA LEU A 81 8.03 -10.27 6.34
C LEU A 81 6.66 -10.49 5.67
N LEU A 82 6.56 -10.20 4.37
CA LEU A 82 5.31 -10.40 3.63
C LEU A 82 4.95 -11.89 3.53
N ARG A 83 5.95 -12.78 3.32
CA ARG A 83 5.73 -14.24 3.40
C ARG A 83 5.31 -14.68 4.79
N LEU A 84 5.94 -14.16 5.84
CA LEU A 84 5.54 -14.43 7.22
C LEU A 84 4.07 -14.07 7.45
N PHE A 85 3.62 -12.91 6.97
CA PHE A 85 2.21 -12.50 7.09
C PHE A 85 1.28 -13.40 6.29
N LEU A 86 1.65 -13.75 5.06
CA LEU A 86 0.87 -14.66 4.22
C LEU A 86 0.73 -16.04 4.89
N ASN A 87 1.80 -16.57 5.46
CA ASN A 87 1.81 -17.90 6.07
C ASN A 87 1.06 -17.94 7.41
N ASN A 88 1.09 -16.85 8.19
CA ASN A 88 0.52 -16.84 9.54
C ASN A 88 -0.88 -16.23 9.63
N ALA A 89 -1.16 -15.18 8.86
CA ALA A 89 -2.47 -14.55 8.83
C ALA A 89 -3.29 -15.01 7.62
N GLY A 90 -2.65 -15.28 6.49
CA GLY A 90 -3.32 -15.44 5.20
C GLY A 90 -3.53 -14.08 4.51
N PRO A 91 -4.49 -13.99 3.56
CA PRO A 91 -4.71 -12.77 2.81
C PRO A 91 -5.15 -11.57 3.67
N LEU A 92 -4.72 -10.38 3.24
CA LEU A 92 -5.10 -9.09 3.79
C LEU A 92 -6.54 -8.75 3.43
N SER A 93 -7.20 -8.06 4.36
CA SER A 93 -8.52 -7.45 4.14
C SER A 93 -8.39 -6.00 3.68
N SER A 94 -7.30 -5.33 4.07
CA SER A 94 -7.02 -3.94 3.71
C SER A 94 -5.55 -3.73 3.39
N LEU A 95 -5.32 -2.93 2.35
CA LEU A 95 -3.99 -2.51 1.91
C LEU A 95 -4.00 -1.00 1.72
N LYS A 96 -3.09 -0.31 2.41
CA LYS A 96 -2.75 1.08 2.13
C LYS A 96 -1.40 1.12 1.43
N LEU A 97 -1.39 1.73 0.26
CA LEU A 97 -0.19 2.06 -0.50
C LEU A 97 -0.03 3.56 -0.36
N ALA A 98 1.08 3.99 0.22
CA ALA A 98 1.44 5.40 0.31
C ALA A 98 2.74 5.62 -0.45
N THR A 99 2.84 6.76 -1.11
CA THR A 99 4.08 7.21 -1.74
C THR A 99 4.90 7.91 -0.66
N LEU A 100 6.16 7.50 -0.52
CA LEU A 100 7.05 8.04 0.52
C LEU A 100 7.94 9.17 -0.05
N GLY A 101 7.46 9.91 -1.04
CA GLY A 101 8.19 11.00 -1.71
C GLY A 101 8.84 10.62 -3.04
N GLU A 102 9.70 11.51 -3.55
CA GLU A 102 10.33 11.42 -4.88
C GLU A 102 11.24 10.19 -5.06
N ASP A 103 11.75 9.62 -3.95
CA ASP A 103 12.61 8.42 -3.93
C ASP A 103 11.81 7.09 -3.93
N TYR A 104 10.50 7.14 -4.19
CA TYR A 104 9.67 5.96 -4.27
C TYR A 104 10.01 5.13 -5.51
N ASN A 105 10.95 4.20 -5.32
CA ASN A 105 11.36 3.27 -6.36
C ASN A 105 10.32 2.16 -6.50
N ASP A 106 9.67 2.09 -7.67
CA ASP A 106 8.68 1.07 -8.06
C ASP A 106 9.11 -0.35 -7.64
N GLU A 107 10.41 -0.64 -7.71
CA GLU A 107 11.02 -1.92 -7.33
C GLU A 107 10.61 -2.41 -5.93
N LYS A 108 10.50 -1.52 -4.94
CA LYS A 108 10.13 -1.91 -3.56
C LYS A 108 8.67 -2.34 -3.47
N CYS A 109 7.81 -1.86 -4.36
CA CYS A 109 6.41 -2.24 -4.42
C CYS A 109 6.16 -3.43 -5.35
N MET A 110 7.07 -3.66 -6.31
CA MET A 110 7.07 -4.87 -7.15
C MET A 110 7.12 -6.15 -6.33
N ILE A 111 7.61 -6.12 -5.09
CA ILE A 111 7.60 -7.27 -4.17
C ILE A 111 6.17 -7.85 -4.01
N LEU A 112 5.14 -7.00 -3.99
CA LEU A 112 3.75 -7.46 -3.85
C LEU A 112 3.25 -8.26 -5.06
N THR A 113 3.91 -8.13 -6.21
CA THR A 113 3.59 -8.84 -7.46
C THR A 113 4.30 -10.19 -7.58
N GLU A 114 5.25 -10.49 -6.69
CA GLU A 114 6.03 -11.72 -6.74
C GLU A 114 5.12 -12.95 -6.55
N PRO A 115 5.31 -14.06 -7.31
CA PRO A 115 4.44 -15.23 -7.26
C PRO A 115 4.22 -15.80 -5.85
N GLU A 116 5.23 -15.74 -5.00
CA GLU A 116 5.20 -16.19 -3.61
C GLU A 116 4.46 -15.24 -2.65
N ILE A 117 4.21 -13.99 -3.04
CA ILE A 117 3.64 -12.94 -2.18
C ILE A 117 2.27 -12.47 -2.68
N LYS A 118 2.01 -12.50 -3.99
CA LYS A 118 0.78 -11.95 -4.61
C LYS A 118 -0.52 -12.44 -3.97
N ASN A 119 -0.52 -13.66 -3.41
CA ASN A 119 -1.69 -14.22 -2.72
C ASN A 119 -2.07 -13.46 -1.45
N LEU A 120 -1.14 -12.70 -0.86
CA LEU A 120 -1.35 -11.86 0.31
C LEU A 120 -2.42 -10.79 0.08
N ILE A 121 -2.60 -10.33 -1.16
CA ILE A 121 -3.51 -9.21 -1.47
C ILE A 121 -4.75 -9.61 -2.28
N THR A 122 -4.92 -10.90 -2.58
CA THR A 122 -6.03 -11.43 -3.39
C THR A 122 -7.43 -11.25 -2.78
N SER A 123 -7.51 -10.96 -1.48
CA SER A 123 -8.76 -10.78 -0.74
C SER A 123 -8.94 -9.37 -0.18
N VAL A 124 -8.14 -8.41 -0.66
CA VAL A 124 -8.26 -7.02 -0.24
C VAL A 124 -9.62 -6.47 -0.64
N ARG A 125 -10.34 -5.94 0.35
CA ARG A 125 -11.64 -5.29 0.21
C ARG A 125 -11.55 -3.79 0.38
N THR A 126 -10.51 -3.32 1.06
CA THR A 126 -10.24 -1.90 1.26
C THR A 126 -8.87 -1.55 0.71
N LEU A 127 -8.84 -0.78 -0.37
CA LEU A 127 -7.60 -0.29 -0.97
C LEU A 127 -7.53 1.23 -0.78
N SER A 128 -6.46 1.68 -0.13
CA SER A 128 -6.15 3.10 0.04
C SER A 128 -4.89 3.42 -0.76
N LEU A 129 -4.97 4.46 -1.58
CA LEU A 129 -3.88 5.00 -2.37
C LEU A 129 -3.60 6.42 -1.87
N ASP A 130 -2.40 6.67 -1.33
CA ASP A 130 -2.03 7.92 -0.67
C ASP A 130 -0.81 8.56 -1.35
N GLY A 131 -0.93 9.81 -1.78
CA GLY A 131 0.18 10.59 -2.35
C GLY A 131 0.59 10.22 -3.79
N PHE A 132 -0.22 9.45 -4.53
CA PHE A 132 0.11 9.05 -5.91
C PHE A 132 0.12 10.22 -6.90
N ASP A 133 1.20 10.28 -7.67
CA ASP A 133 1.48 11.22 -8.77
C ASP A 133 1.51 10.49 -10.14
N TYR A 134 1.36 11.24 -11.23
CA TYR A 134 1.33 10.73 -12.61
C TYR A 134 2.60 9.97 -13.07
N ASN A 135 3.73 10.09 -12.37
CA ASN A 135 5.00 9.41 -12.61
C ASN A 135 5.09 8.04 -11.91
N GLN A 136 4.22 7.75 -10.95
CA GLN A 136 4.28 6.52 -10.12
C GLN A 136 3.31 5.44 -10.63
N GLN A 137 3.16 5.34 -11.96
CA GLN A 137 2.22 4.42 -12.59
C GLN A 137 2.62 2.96 -12.50
N GLY A 138 3.89 2.63 -12.20
CA GLY A 138 4.39 1.25 -12.21
C GLY A 138 3.57 0.33 -11.31
N LEU A 139 3.25 0.77 -10.10
CA LEU A 139 2.41 -0.01 -9.17
C LEU A 139 0.95 -0.08 -9.62
N LEU A 140 0.34 1.05 -10.04
CA LEU A 140 -1.08 1.10 -10.42
C LEU A 140 -1.39 0.37 -11.74
N THR A 141 -0.44 0.35 -12.67
CA THR A 141 -0.51 -0.41 -13.93
C THR A 141 -0.29 -1.91 -13.72
N ARG A 142 0.28 -2.31 -12.56
CA ARG A 142 0.55 -3.73 -12.20
C ARG A 142 -0.31 -4.26 -11.05
N LEU A 143 -1.12 -3.42 -10.39
CA LEU A 143 -2.30 -3.84 -9.63
C LEU A 143 -3.19 -4.87 -10.38
N PRO A 144 -3.37 -4.81 -11.71
CA PRO A 144 -4.09 -5.87 -12.43
C PRO A 144 -3.41 -7.23 -12.31
N ASP A 145 -2.08 -7.32 -12.36
CA ASP A 145 -1.35 -8.59 -12.17
C ASP A 145 -1.59 -9.18 -10.75
N LEU A 146 -2.07 -8.35 -9.82
CA LEU A 146 -2.49 -8.75 -8.48
C LEU A 146 -3.96 -9.22 -8.41
N CYS A 147 -4.80 -8.81 -9.37
CA CYS A 147 -6.23 -9.15 -9.44
C CYS A 147 -6.60 -10.16 -10.57
N GLN A 148 -5.78 -10.32 -11.62
CA GLN A 148 -5.69 -11.39 -12.63
C GLN A 148 -4.85 -10.89 -13.83
N ASN A 149 -3.92 -11.72 -14.34
CA ASN A 149 -3.06 -11.49 -15.51
C ASN A 149 -3.72 -10.69 -16.66
N VAL A 150 -3.49 -9.37 -16.74
CA VAL A 150 -3.91 -8.56 -17.88
C VAL A 150 -2.82 -7.53 -18.18
N ASP A 151 -2.44 -7.43 -19.45
CA ASP A 151 -1.57 -6.38 -19.98
C ASP A 151 -2.33 -5.05 -19.93
N CYS A 152 -1.92 -4.11 -19.08
CA CYS A 152 -2.82 -3.04 -18.64
C CYS A 152 -2.30 -1.62 -18.88
N GLY A 153 -3.17 -0.83 -19.53
CA GLY A 153 -3.12 0.62 -19.53
C GLY A 153 -3.52 1.23 -18.17
N PRO A 154 -3.73 2.55 -18.12
CA PRO A 154 -3.98 3.28 -16.88
C PRO A 154 -5.20 2.73 -16.09
N TRP A 155 -5.00 2.28 -14.84
CA TRP A 155 -6.04 1.79 -13.88
C TRP A 155 -6.97 0.64 -14.34
N GLU A 156 -6.67 -0.04 -15.44
CA GLU A 156 -7.40 -1.25 -15.90
C GLU A 156 -7.46 -2.33 -14.79
N GLY A 157 -6.41 -2.46 -13.98
CA GLY A 157 -6.42 -3.42 -12.88
C GLY A 157 -7.21 -3.03 -11.67
N LEU A 158 -7.28 -1.74 -11.38
CA LEU A 158 -8.25 -1.27 -10.37
C LEU A 158 -9.68 -1.63 -10.84
N ALA A 159 -9.96 -1.48 -12.14
CA ALA A 159 -11.23 -1.88 -12.73
C ALA A 159 -11.47 -3.41 -12.74
N SER A 160 -10.44 -4.25 -12.55
CA SER A 160 -10.58 -5.71 -12.49
C SER A 160 -10.78 -6.25 -11.07
N CYS A 161 -10.55 -5.45 -10.03
CA CYS A 161 -10.69 -5.87 -8.64
C CYS A 161 -12.16 -5.88 -8.16
N MET A 162 -12.91 -6.90 -8.56
CA MET A 162 -14.37 -7.03 -8.33
C MET A 162 -14.80 -7.20 -6.86
N LYS A 163 -13.86 -7.50 -5.96
CA LYS A 163 -14.11 -7.71 -4.51
C LYS A 163 -13.88 -6.46 -3.66
N LEU A 164 -13.51 -5.33 -4.28
CA LEU A 164 -13.32 -4.08 -3.56
C LEU A 164 -14.66 -3.58 -3.04
N LYS A 165 -14.67 -3.24 -1.76
CA LYS A 165 -15.79 -2.60 -1.05
C LYS A 165 -15.55 -1.13 -0.82
N ASN A 166 -14.32 -0.78 -0.44
CA ASN A 166 -13.91 0.59 -0.17
C ASN A 166 -12.69 0.93 -1.00
N LEU A 167 -12.75 2.04 -1.72
CA LEU A 167 -11.65 2.56 -2.50
C LEU A 167 -11.35 3.99 -2.07
N GLU A 168 -10.13 4.25 -1.62
CA GLU A 168 -9.78 5.54 -1.07
C GLU A 168 -8.57 6.12 -1.81
N PHE A 169 -8.69 7.38 -2.22
CA PHE A 169 -7.61 8.16 -2.82
C PHE A 169 -7.36 9.36 -1.93
N TRP A 170 -6.16 9.46 -1.39
CA TRP A 170 -5.75 10.52 -0.48
C TRP A 170 -4.59 11.30 -1.09
N PHE A 171 -4.70 12.62 -1.12
CA PHE A 171 -3.68 13.56 -1.57
C PHE A 171 -3.08 13.23 -2.96
N CYS A 172 -3.84 12.58 -3.84
CA CYS A 172 -3.37 12.25 -5.18
C CYS A 172 -3.33 13.51 -6.06
N LYS A 173 -2.30 13.61 -6.91
CA LYS A 173 -2.08 14.74 -7.85
C LYS A 173 -2.07 14.24 -9.29
N GLY A 174 -2.57 15.07 -10.20
CA GLY A 174 -2.46 14.81 -11.65
C GLY A 174 -3.28 13.61 -12.14
N ILE A 175 -4.36 13.24 -11.44
CA ILE A 175 -5.29 12.21 -11.93
C ILE A 175 -5.99 12.73 -13.19
N THR A 176 -5.73 12.09 -14.33
CA THR A 176 -6.29 12.49 -15.61
C THR A 176 -7.52 11.65 -16.01
N HIS A 177 -8.35 12.18 -16.88
CA HIS A 177 -9.45 11.45 -17.51
C HIS A 177 -8.98 10.10 -18.09
N LYS A 178 -7.81 10.08 -18.74
CA LYS A 178 -7.22 8.87 -19.34
C LYS A 178 -6.98 7.78 -18.29
N MET A 179 -6.60 8.16 -17.07
CA MET A 179 -6.37 7.23 -15.95
C MET A 179 -7.65 6.63 -15.43
N ILE A 180 -8.66 7.46 -15.20
CA ILE A 180 -9.93 7.00 -14.60
C ILE A 180 -10.84 6.28 -15.60
N LYS A 181 -10.59 6.43 -16.90
CA LYS A 181 -11.48 5.95 -17.95
C LYS A 181 -11.91 4.48 -17.78
N PRO A 182 -11.03 3.54 -17.37
CA PRO A 182 -11.46 2.17 -17.14
C PRO A 182 -12.42 1.99 -15.96
N LEU A 183 -12.40 2.89 -14.97
CA LEU A 183 -13.34 2.87 -13.84
C LEU A 183 -14.73 3.40 -14.25
N LEU A 184 -14.78 4.44 -15.10
CA LEU A 184 -16.02 5.14 -15.44
C LEU A 184 -17.10 4.23 -16.06
N GLY A 185 -16.69 3.25 -16.86
CA GLY A 185 -17.57 2.30 -17.51
C GLY A 185 -17.80 0.99 -16.75
N LYS A 186 -17.13 0.81 -15.60
CA LYS A 186 -17.15 -0.45 -14.86
C LYS A 186 -18.26 -0.47 -13.82
N ILE A 187 -18.91 -1.63 -13.72
CA ILE A 187 -19.83 -1.94 -12.62
C ILE A 187 -19.05 -2.77 -11.60
N PHE A 188 -18.85 -2.20 -10.42
CA PHE A 188 -18.30 -2.90 -9.27
C PHE A 188 -19.45 -3.50 -8.47
N SER A 189 -19.48 -4.82 -8.32
CA SER A 189 -20.58 -5.53 -7.65
C SER A 189 -20.59 -5.35 -6.13
N GLU A 190 -19.42 -5.13 -5.53
CA GLU A 190 -19.25 -5.03 -4.08
C GLU A 190 -18.82 -3.64 -3.61
N LEU A 191 -18.55 -2.69 -4.50
CA LEU A 191 -18.05 -1.37 -4.13
C LEU A 191 -19.17 -0.55 -3.49
N GLU A 192 -18.98 -0.23 -2.22
CA GLU A 192 -19.92 0.47 -1.35
C GLU A 192 -19.50 1.92 -1.15
N GLU A 193 -18.20 2.20 -1.12
CA GLU A 193 -17.66 3.52 -0.79
C GLU A 193 -16.44 3.89 -1.63
N VAL A 194 -16.44 5.13 -2.13
CA VAL A 194 -15.27 5.79 -2.74
C VAL A 194 -14.96 7.09 -2.02
N LYS A 195 -13.76 7.20 -1.42
CA LYS A 195 -13.27 8.44 -0.81
C LYS A 195 -12.25 9.10 -1.71
N LEU A 196 -12.43 10.39 -1.98
CA LEU A 196 -11.52 11.19 -2.77
C LEU A 196 -11.12 12.42 -1.97
N LEU A 197 -9.85 12.50 -1.58
CA LEU A 197 -9.21 13.73 -1.15
C LEU A 197 -8.14 14.05 -2.19
N GLN A 198 -8.40 15.04 -3.04
CA GLN A 198 -7.50 15.41 -4.14
C GLN A 198 -6.87 16.77 -3.88
N TYR A 199 -5.71 16.97 -4.48
CA TYR A 199 -4.97 18.20 -4.40
C TYR A 199 -5.01 18.93 -5.74
N GLY A 200 -5.43 20.20 -5.73
CA GLY A 200 -5.60 21.01 -6.95
C GLY A 200 -6.82 20.64 -7.81
N ILE A 201 -6.82 21.09 -9.08
CA ILE A 201 -7.92 20.86 -10.03
C ILE A 201 -7.98 19.37 -10.38
N GLY A 202 -8.87 18.65 -9.71
CA GLY A 202 -9.14 17.24 -9.96
C GLY A 202 -9.87 16.98 -11.28
N CYS A 203 -10.01 15.71 -11.64
CA CYS A 203 -10.82 15.28 -12.78
C CYS A 203 -12.31 15.29 -12.37
N GLU A 204 -13.10 16.19 -12.97
CA GLU A 204 -14.53 16.34 -12.66
C GLU A 204 -15.31 15.04 -12.86
N GLU A 205 -15.00 14.29 -13.92
CA GLU A 205 -15.63 13.00 -14.20
C GLU A 205 -15.30 11.97 -13.12
N PHE A 206 -14.14 12.07 -12.48
CA PHE A 206 -13.79 11.19 -11.36
C PHE A 206 -14.63 11.47 -10.14
N ASN A 207 -14.79 12.75 -9.80
CA ASN A 207 -15.63 13.19 -8.69
C ASN A 207 -17.09 12.80 -8.92
N TYR A 208 -17.58 12.99 -10.15
CA TYR A 208 -18.93 12.57 -10.54
C TYR A 208 -19.12 11.06 -10.38
N TRP A 209 -18.17 10.26 -10.86
CA TRP A 209 -18.21 8.81 -10.72
C TRP A 209 -18.21 8.37 -9.25
N ALA A 210 -17.34 8.93 -8.41
CA ALA A 210 -17.29 8.61 -6.98
C ALA A 210 -18.59 8.98 -6.25
N ASN A 211 -19.14 10.17 -6.51
CA ASN A 211 -20.42 10.60 -5.94
C ASN A 211 -21.58 9.68 -6.35
N LYS A 212 -21.58 9.21 -7.60
CA LYS A 212 -22.57 8.24 -8.08
C LYS A 212 -22.48 6.91 -7.34
N ILE A 213 -21.27 6.40 -7.08
CA ILE A 213 -21.06 5.18 -6.29
C ILE A 213 -21.56 5.38 -4.85
N ASN A 214 -21.25 6.52 -4.24
CA ASN A 214 -21.66 6.85 -2.88
C ASN A 214 -23.16 7.19 -2.73
N GLY A 215 -23.95 7.14 -3.82
CA GLY A 215 -25.37 7.49 -3.78
C GLY A 215 -25.66 8.97 -3.53
N ILE A 216 -24.68 9.86 -3.75
CA ILE A 216 -24.81 11.30 -3.53
C ILE A 216 -25.35 11.95 -4.80
N SER A 217 -26.58 12.48 -4.75
CA SER A 217 -27.09 13.38 -5.78
C SER A 217 -26.31 14.69 -5.76
N SER A 218 -25.98 15.24 -6.93
CA SER A 218 -25.17 16.45 -7.18
C SER A 218 -25.67 17.76 -6.54
N THR A 219 -26.59 17.70 -5.58
CA THR A 219 -27.27 18.83 -4.93
C THR A 219 -27.06 18.94 -3.41
N SER A 220 -26.32 18.02 -2.78
CA SER A 220 -26.00 18.13 -1.34
C SER A 220 -24.56 18.61 -1.12
N ASN A 221 -24.41 19.81 -0.54
CA ASN A 221 -23.15 20.47 -0.16
C ASN A 221 -22.31 19.73 0.92
N SER A 222 -22.50 18.42 1.12
CA SER A 222 -21.57 17.59 1.89
C SER A 222 -20.56 16.97 0.93
N ASN A 223 -19.60 17.77 0.49
CA ASN A 223 -18.52 17.30 -0.38
C ASN A 223 -17.64 16.30 0.39
N ILE A 224 -17.82 15.00 0.14
CA ILE A 224 -16.81 13.98 0.45
C ILE A 224 -15.54 14.21 -0.39
N CYS A 225 -15.69 14.93 -1.52
CA CYS A 225 -14.60 15.43 -2.35
C CYS A 225 -14.14 16.81 -1.86
N THR A 226 -13.29 16.87 -0.85
CA THR A 226 -12.59 18.11 -0.50
C THR A 226 -11.39 18.29 -1.44
N VAL A 227 -11.43 19.35 -2.25
CA VAL A 227 -10.22 19.87 -2.91
C VAL A 227 -9.48 20.68 -1.86
N VAL A 228 -8.27 20.26 -1.49
CA VAL A 228 -7.42 21.03 -0.58
C VAL A 228 -6.53 21.94 -1.43
N ASP A 229 -6.61 23.24 -1.17
CA ASP A 229 -5.79 24.24 -1.86
C ASP A 229 -4.33 24.17 -1.40
N GLU A 230 -3.40 24.50 -2.31
CA GLU A 230 -1.95 24.37 -2.09
C GLU A 230 -1.44 25.05 -0.82
N PHE A 231 -2.06 26.17 -0.47
CA PHE A 231 -1.70 27.00 0.68
C PHE A 231 -2.23 26.50 2.04
N GLU A 232 -3.30 25.70 2.06
CA GLU A 232 -3.87 25.20 3.33
C GLU A 232 -3.12 23.98 3.86
N PHE A 233 -2.48 23.22 2.98
CA PHE A 233 -1.71 22.03 3.36
C PHE A 233 -0.35 22.38 3.96
N GLU A 234 0.37 23.35 3.38
CA GLU A 234 1.68 23.79 3.91
C GLU A 234 1.56 24.36 5.33
N ASN A 235 0.45 25.02 5.67
CA ASN A 235 0.27 25.63 6.98
C ASN A 235 -0.21 24.65 8.07
N ASN A 236 -0.84 23.53 7.71
CA ASN A 236 -1.43 22.61 8.69
C ASN A 236 -0.64 21.31 8.90
N TYR A 237 0.24 20.90 7.97
CA TYR A 237 0.90 19.58 8.03
C TYR A 237 2.43 19.60 7.96
N LEU A 238 3.08 20.75 7.75
CA LEU A 238 4.55 20.90 7.81
C LEU A 238 5.09 21.30 9.20
N LEU A 239 4.25 21.30 10.24
CA LEU A 239 4.61 21.65 11.62
C LEU A 239 4.72 20.45 12.58
N ILE A 240 4.94 19.22 12.08
CA ILE A 240 5.21 18.03 12.92
C ILE A 240 6.50 17.34 12.49
#